data_AF-A0A6P0T4Z9-F1
#
_entry.id   AF-A0A6P0T4Z9-F1
#
_cell.length_a   1.000
_cell.length_b   1.000
_cell.length_c   1.000
_cell.angle_alpha   90.00
_cell.angle_beta   90.00
_cell.angle_gamma   90.00
#
_symmetry.space_group_name_H-M   'P 1'
#
loop_
_entity.id
_entity.type
_entity.pdbx_description
1 polymer ?
#
loop_
_entity_poly.entity_id
_entity_poly.type
_entity_poly.pdbx_seq_one_letter_code
_entity_poly.pdbx_strand_id
1 'polypeptide(L)'
;MRCTHVEGYEAAVFRGSQSLLHSSHPPIILFEFCDWAEARVPEARVGDAQRVLTEAGYKIWRLSSFISGGKPLNSILESGS
;
A
#
# COMPACT_ATOMS: atom_id res chain seq x y z
N MET A 1 4.49 15.98 -1.89
CA MET A 1 4.41 14.65 -2.52
C MET A 1 5.83 14.10 -2.62
N ARG A 2 6.26 13.21 -1.72
CA ARG A 2 7.57 12.54 -1.81
C ARG A 2 7.32 11.13 -2.36
N CYS A 3 7.69 10.91 -3.62
CA CYS A 3 7.74 9.60 -4.22
C CYS A 3 8.84 8.80 -3.52
N THR A 4 8.50 7.80 -2.72
CA THR A 4 9.48 6.93 -2.08
C THR A 4 10.00 5.95 -3.13
N HIS A 5 11.26 6.12 -3.55
CA HIS A 5 12.03 5.13 -4.32
C HIS A 5 12.35 3.93 -3.41
N VAL A 6 11.35 3.16 -3.04
CA VAL A 6 11.49 1.96 -2.19
C VAL A 6 10.93 0.78 -2.93
N GLU A 7 11.44 0.51 -4.15
CA GLU A 7 10.97 -0.59 -5.01
C GLU A 7 10.82 -1.90 -4.20
N GLY A 8 9.57 -2.25 -3.86
CA GLY A 8 9.20 -3.48 -3.13
C GLY A 8 9.28 -3.41 -1.59
N TYR A 9 9.81 -2.32 -1.00
CA TYR A 9 9.99 -2.15 0.45
C TYR A 9 8.91 -1.28 1.11
N GLU A 10 7.83 -0.98 0.41
CA GLU A 10 6.72 -0.14 0.89
C GLU A 10 6.16 -0.66 2.22
N ALA A 11 6.05 -1.98 2.38
CA ALA A 11 5.60 -2.59 3.63
C ALA A 11 6.49 -2.22 4.84
N ALA A 12 7.82 -2.19 4.65
CA ALA A 12 8.75 -1.80 5.70
C ALA A 12 8.60 -0.32 6.07
N VAL A 13 8.39 0.54 5.06
CA VAL A 13 8.12 1.98 5.28
C VAL A 13 6.84 2.18 6.08
N PHE A 14 5.77 1.45 5.76
CA PHE A 14 4.49 1.55 6.47
C PHE A 14 4.59 1.00 7.91
N ARG A 15 5.32 -0.10 8.12
CA ARG A 15 5.62 -0.61 9.47
C ARG A 15 6.46 0.38 10.29
N GLY A 16 7.39 1.10 9.66
CA GLY A 16 8.14 2.17 10.33
C GLY A 16 7.31 3.44 10.62
N SER A 17 6.17 3.61 9.96
CA SER A 17 5.35 4.83 10.01
C SER A 17 4.05 4.66 10.82
N GLN A 18 3.96 3.66 11.69
CA GLN A 18 2.72 3.30 12.41
C GLN A 18 2.11 4.47 13.20
N SER A 19 2.94 5.31 13.85
CA SER A 19 2.44 6.49 14.58
C SER A 19 1.73 7.50 13.66
N LEU A 20 2.16 7.63 12.41
CA LEU A 20 1.53 8.49 11.42
C LEU A 20 0.23 7.87 10.88
N LEU A 21 0.26 6.56 10.59
CA LEU A 21 -0.90 5.82 10.10
C LEU A 21 -2.06 5.77 11.10
N HIS A 22 -1.75 5.79 12.40
CA HIS A 22 -2.74 5.78 13.50
C HIS A 22 -2.96 7.15 14.15
N SER A 23 -2.49 8.24 13.53
CA SER A 23 -2.71 9.59 14.05
C SER A 23 -4.18 10.00 13.96
N SER A 24 -4.57 11.09 14.64
CA SER A 24 -5.93 11.62 14.57
C SER A 24 -6.33 12.12 13.17
N HIS A 25 -5.33 12.38 12.31
CA HIS A 25 -5.51 12.79 10.92
C HIS A 25 -4.59 11.92 10.04
N PRO A 26 -4.98 10.66 9.80
CA PRO A 26 -4.16 9.74 9.01
C PRO A 26 -4.03 10.25 7.56
N PRO A 27 -2.83 10.18 6.96
CA PRO A 27 -2.60 10.73 5.62
C PRO A 27 -3.30 9.90 4.54
N ILE A 28 -3.65 10.55 3.42
CA ILE A 28 -3.95 9.82 2.17
C ILE A 28 -2.64 9.32 1.58
N ILE A 29 -2.60 8.04 1.23
CA ILE A 29 -1.42 7.37 0.69
C ILE A 29 -1.67 7.04 -0.77
N LEU A 30 -0.76 7.48 -1.63
CA LEU A 30 -0.69 7.09 -3.03
C LEU A 30 0.65 6.40 -3.24
N PHE A 31 0.62 5.15 -3.68
CA PHE A 31 1.82 4.37 -3.97
C PHE A 31 1.58 3.48 -5.20
N GLU A 32 2.67 3.07 -5.83
CA GLU A 32 2.67 2.12 -6.92
C GLU A 32 2.76 0.70 -6.36
N PHE A 33 1.91 -0.19 -6.86
CA PHE A 33 2.01 -1.61 -6.53
C PHE A 33 2.80 -2.32 -7.62
N CYS A 34 3.93 -2.92 -7.26
CA CYS A 34 4.78 -3.69 -8.15
C CYS A 34 5.05 -5.08 -7.55
N ASP A 35 4.34 -6.09 -8.06
CA ASP A 35 4.41 -7.47 -7.59
C ASP A 35 5.83 -8.06 -7.73
N TRP A 36 6.49 -7.82 -8.86
CA TRP A 36 7.84 -8.27 -9.11
C TRP A 36 8.86 -7.68 -8.13
N ALA A 37 8.69 -6.41 -7.73
CA ALA A 37 9.58 -5.76 -6.79
C ALA A 37 9.38 -6.34 -5.38
N GLU A 38 8.13 -6.47 -4.92
CA GLU A 38 7.83 -7.05 -3.61
C GLU A 38 8.30 -8.52 -3.51
N ALA A 39 8.14 -9.31 -4.58
CA ALA A 39 8.57 -10.72 -4.61
C ALA A 39 10.09 -10.91 -4.45
N ARG A 40 10.89 -9.87 -4.69
CA ARG A 40 12.36 -9.90 -4.56
C ARG A 40 12.86 -9.46 -3.21
N VAL A 41 12.00 -8.90 -2.36
CA VAL A 41 12.38 -8.50 -1.02
C VAL A 41 12.46 -9.74 -0.12
N PRO A 42 13.63 -10.00 0.52
CA PRO A 42 13.75 -11.11 1.45
C PRO A 42 12.69 -11.04 2.55
N GLU A 43 12.05 -12.16 2.84
CA GLU A 43 11.02 -12.31 3.89
C GLU A 43 9.72 -11.51 3.68
N ALA A 44 9.58 -10.79 2.56
CA ALA A 44 8.31 -10.16 2.18
C ALA A 44 7.41 -11.12 1.41
N ARG A 45 6.11 -10.83 1.40
CA ARG A 45 5.14 -11.46 0.50
C ARG A 45 4.45 -10.39 -0.34
N VAL A 46 4.22 -10.69 -1.62
CA VAL A 46 3.47 -9.78 -2.50
C VAL A 46 2.12 -9.43 -1.86
N GLY A 47 1.80 -8.15 -1.85
CA GLY A 47 0.65 -7.56 -1.19
C GLY A 47 0.91 -7.13 0.27
N ASP A 48 2.10 -7.30 0.82
CA ASP A 48 2.37 -6.98 2.24
C ASP A 48 2.15 -5.51 2.54
N ALA A 49 2.50 -4.63 1.61
CA ALA A 49 2.26 -3.20 1.73
C ALA A 49 0.76 -2.91 1.92
N GLN A 50 -0.08 -3.59 1.14
CA GLN A 50 -1.53 -3.49 1.23
C GLN A 50 -2.08 -4.12 2.52
N ARG A 51 -1.52 -5.23 2.99
CA ARG A 51 -1.91 -5.87 4.26
C ARG A 51 -1.68 -4.94 5.43
N VAL A 52 -0.48 -4.35 5.53
CA VAL A 52 -0.14 -3.39 6.59
C VAL A 52 -1.10 -2.19 6.60
N LEU A 53 -1.43 -1.64 5.43
CA LEU A 53 -2.38 -0.53 5.34
C LEU A 53 -3.80 -0.95 5.75
N THR A 54 -4.26 -2.12 5.32
CA THR A 54 -5.59 -2.64 5.67
C THR A 54 -5.69 -2.90 7.19
N GLU A 55 -4.65 -3.46 7.80
CA GLU A 55 -4.54 -3.65 9.26
C GLU A 55 -4.57 -2.31 10.01
N ALA A 56 -3.98 -1.25 9.43
CA ALA A 56 -4.07 0.11 9.96
C ALA A 56 -5.44 0.78 9.76
N GLY A 57 -6.42 0.10 9.15
CA GLY A 57 -7.79 0.58 8.93
C GLY A 57 -8.00 1.32 7.61
N TYR A 58 -7.01 1.31 6.71
CA TYR A 58 -7.16 1.91 5.39
C TYR A 58 -8.03 1.04 4.48
N LYS A 59 -8.76 1.71 3.60
CA LYS A 59 -9.35 1.11 2.41
C LYS A 59 -8.42 1.38 1.23
N ILE A 60 -8.35 0.46 0.28
CA ILE A 60 -7.42 0.54 -0.85
C ILE A 60 -8.24 0.67 -2.13
N TRP A 61 -7.82 1.55 -3.03
CA TRP A 61 -8.45 1.74 -4.33
C TRP A 61 -7.41 1.61 -5.44
N ARG A 62 -7.83 1.17 -6.62
CA ARG A 62 -7.11 1.51 -7.85
C ARG A 62 -7.30 3.00 -8.11
N LEU A 63 -6.25 3.71 -8.54
CA LEU A 63 -6.30 5.15 -8.78
C LEU A 63 -7.42 5.54 -9.75
N SER A 64 -7.59 4.79 -10.85
CA SER A 64 -8.66 5.01 -11.83
C SER A 64 -10.06 4.84 -11.24
N SER A 65 -10.23 3.91 -10.29
CA SER A 65 -11.51 3.71 -9.60
C SER A 65 -11.78 4.82 -8.59
N PHE A 66 -10.76 5.27 -7.86
CA PHE A 66 -10.89 6.40 -6.94
C PHE A 66 -11.31 7.68 -7.67
N ILE A 67 -10.66 7.99 -8.80
CA ILE A 67 -10.97 9.19 -9.61
C ILE A 67 -12.40 9.13 -10.18
N SER A 68 -12.88 7.95 -10.57
CA SER A 68 -14.23 7.79 -11.14
C SER A 68 -15.33 7.60 -10.08
N GLY A 69 -15.02 7.72 -8.79
CA GLY A 69 -16.00 7.53 -7.71
C GLY A 69 -16.46 6.07 -7.55
N GLY A 70 -15.62 5.11 -7.95
CA GLY A 70 -15.88 3.69 -7.86
C GLY A 70 -15.70 3.10 -6.46
N LYS A 71 -15.43 1.79 -6.40
CA LYS A 71 -15.37 1.02 -5.16
C LYS A 71 -13.93 0.70 -4.78
N PRO A 72 -13.63 0.55 -3.47
CA PRO A 72 -12.33 0.03 -3.05
C PRO A 72 -12.13 -1.41 -3.54
N LEU A 73 -10.88 -1.86 -3.51
CA LEU A 73 -10.53 -3.26 -3.65
C LEU A 73 -11.17 -4.08 -2.52
N ASN A 74 -11.66 -5.26 -2.86
CA ASN A 74 -12.27 -6.18 -1.91
C ASN A 74 -11.25 -7.18 -1.32
N SER A 75 -10.04 -7.23 -1.88
CA SER A 75 -8.97 -8.12 -1.48
C SER A 75 -7.61 -7.51 -1.76
N ILE A 76 -6.59 -8.05 -1.10
CA ILE A 76 -5.18 -7.79 -1.40
C ILE A 76 -4.87 -8.29 -2.82
N LEU A 77 -4.08 -7.53 -3.56
CA LEU A 77 -3.53 -7.93 -4.85
C LEU A 77 -2.24 -8.71 -4.62
N GLU A 78 -2.13 -9.85 -5.27
CA GLU A 78 -0.93 -10.70 -5.24
C GLU A 78 -0.20 -10.75 -6.59
N SER A 79 -0.71 -10.03 -7.59
CA SER A 79 -0.12 -9.88 -8.91
C SER A 79 -0.49 -8.54 -9.53
N GLY A 80 0.43 -7.96 -10.29
CA GLY A 80 0.20 -6.81 -11.14
C GLY A 80 -0.68 -7.17 -12.34
N SER A 81 -1.30 -6.18 -12.95
CA SER A 81 -2.09 -6.31 -14.17
C SER A 81 -1.71 -5.22 -15.14
#